data_AF-A0A9E3MLV4-F1
#
_entry.id   AF-A0A9E3MLV4-F1
#
_cell.length_a   1.000
_cell.length_b   1.000
_cell.length_c   1.000
_cell.angle_alpha   90.00
_cell.angle_beta   90.00
_cell.angle_gamma   90.00
#
_symmetry.space_group_name_H-M   'P 1'
#
loop_
_entity.id
_entity.type
_entity.pdbx_description
1 polymer ?
#
loop_
_entity_poly.entity_id
_entity_poly.type
_entity_poly.pdbx_seq_one_letter_code
_entity_poly.pdbx_strand_id
1 'polypeptide(L)'
;MLRTYLIRAALAATPFVVWFAWSAWARRSGRQMGATPWAWLAAAAGALFGLSLMASALFHTDNRNDRYIPGEVGPDGRVSAGRFEKP
;
A
#
# COMPACT_ATOMS: atom_id res chain seq x y z
N MET A 1 1.76 -8.37 16.68
CA MET A 1 0.33 -8.64 16.47
C MET A 1 -0.54 -7.39 16.57
N LEU A 2 -0.49 -6.61 17.67
CA LEU A 2 -1.28 -5.37 17.83
C LEU A 2 -1.13 -4.38 16.66
N ARG A 3 0.09 -4.11 16.20
CA ARG A 3 0.37 -3.26 15.03
C ARG A 3 -0.41 -3.68 13.79
N THR A 4 -0.46 -4.98 13.50
CA THR A 4 -1.17 -5.54 12.35
C THR A 4 -2.68 -5.35 12.50
N TYR A 5 -3.23 -5.54 13.71
CA TYR A 5 -4.65 -5.28 13.98
C TYR A 5 -5.01 -3.80 13.84
N LEU A 6 -4.16 -2.88 14.28
CA LEU A 6 -4.36 -1.44 14.12
C LEU A 6 -4.35 -1.03 12.64
N ILE A 7 -3.42 -1.53 11.85
CA ILE A 7 -3.36 -1.25 10.40
C ILE A 7 -4.62 -1.78 9.70
N ARG A 8 -5.06 -3.00 10.03
CA ARG A 8 -6.29 -3.58 9.46
C ARG A 8 -7.54 -2.80 9.86
N ALA A 9 -7.63 -2.38 11.11
CA ALA A 9 -8.74 -1.55 11.59
C ALA A 9 -8.77 -0.19 10.89
N ALA A 10 -7.62 0.45 10.70
CA ALA A 10 -7.51 1.70 9.95
C ALA A 10 -7.93 1.55 8.49
N LEU A 11 -7.50 0.48 7.82
CA LEU A 11 -7.93 0.15 6.45
C LEU A 11 -9.44 -0.10 6.38
N ALA A 12 -10.00 -0.86 7.32
CA ALA A 12 -11.44 -1.13 7.39
C ALA A 12 -12.27 0.15 7.67
N ALA A 13 -11.73 1.11 8.43
CA ALA A 13 -12.38 2.39 8.72
C ALA A 13 -12.32 3.38 7.54
N THR A 14 -11.38 3.20 6.61
CA THR A 14 -11.14 4.11 5.48
C THR A 14 -12.40 4.43 4.66
N PRO A 15 -13.21 3.45 4.18
CA PRO A 15 -14.43 3.76 3.43
C PRO A 15 -15.45 4.58 4.22
N PHE A 16 -15.54 4.38 5.53
CA PHE A 16 -16.45 5.13 6.40
C PHE A 16 -16.00 6.57 6.55
N VAL A 17 -14.70 6.81 6.82
CA VAL A 17 -14.15 8.17 6.93
C VAL A 17 -14.41 8.96 5.64
N VAL A 18 -14.18 8.33 4.48
CA VAL A 18 -14.47 8.93 3.17
C VAL A 18 -15.97 9.23 3.01
N TRP A 19 -16.85 8.31 3.40
CA TRP A 19 -18.30 8.51 3.32
C TRP A 19 -18.80 9.62 4.24
N PHE A 20 -18.33 9.67 5.49
CA PHE A 20 -18.72 10.72 6.45
C PHE A 20 -18.21 12.10 6.04
N ALA A 21 -16.99 12.19 5.51
CA ALA A 21 -16.46 13.43 4.94
C ALA A 21 -17.29 13.90 3.74
N TRP A 22 -17.67 12.98 2.85
CA TRP A 22 -18.57 13.28 1.73
C TRP A 22 -19.94 13.73 2.21
N SER A 23 -20.58 13.01 3.14
CA SER A 23 -21.94 13.35 3.60
C SER A 23 -21.99 14.69 4.32
N ALA A 24 -20.94 15.05 5.07
CA ALA A 24 -20.79 16.38 5.66
C ALA A 24 -20.64 17.47 4.58
N TRP A 25 -19.82 17.21 3.55
CA TRP A 25 -19.63 18.12 2.43
C TRP A 25 -20.89 18.27 1.55
N ALA A 26 -21.57 17.18 1.23
CA ALA A 26 -22.77 17.20 0.41
C ALA A 26 -23.90 17.98 1.09
N ARG A 27 -24.09 17.77 2.41
CA ARG A 27 -25.04 18.53 3.23
C ARG A 27 -24.75 20.03 3.25
N ARG A 28 -23.48 20.42 3.36
CA ARG A 28 -23.10 21.85 3.37
C ARG A 28 -23.26 22.53 2.00
N SER A 29 -23.20 21.76 0.92
CA SER A 29 -23.20 22.28 -0.46
C SER A 29 -24.54 22.13 -1.18
N GLY A 30 -25.58 21.61 -0.51
CA GLY A 30 -26.90 21.39 -1.11
C GLY A 30 -26.91 20.34 -2.24
N ARG A 31 -25.90 19.47 -2.31
CA ARG A 31 -25.81 18.43 -3.35
C ARG A 31 -26.69 17.24 -3.01
N GLN A 32 -27.36 16.68 -4.01
CA GLN A 32 -28.12 15.44 -3.85
C GLN A 32 -27.21 14.30 -3.39
N MET A 33 -27.58 13.66 -2.28
CA MET A 33 -26.78 12.65 -1.60
C MET A 33 -26.60 11.34 -2.40
N GLY A 34 -27.27 11.21 -3.56
CA GLY A 34 -27.16 10.08 -4.49
C GLY A 34 -26.18 10.27 -5.66
N ALA A 35 -25.56 11.44 -5.82
CA ALA A 35 -24.54 11.64 -6.85
C ALA A 35 -23.23 10.95 -6.44
N THR A 36 -22.65 10.13 -7.32
CA THR A 36 -21.41 9.39 -7.08
C THR A 36 -20.29 10.35 -6.68
N PRO A 37 -19.56 10.12 -5.56
CA PRO A 37 -18.60 11.07 -5.00
C PRO A 37 -17.24 11.01 -5.72
N TRP A 38 -17.22 11.31 -7.02
CA TRP A 38 -16.04 11.16 -7.89
C TRP A 38 -14.80 11.88 -7.38
N ALA A 39 -14.93 13.12 -6.89
CA ALA A 39 -13.79 13.89 -6.37
C ALA A 39 -13.11 13.19 -5.18
N TRP A 40 -13.90 12.52 -4.32
CA TRP A 40 -13.36 11.79 -3.18
C TRP A 40 -12.84 10.41 -3.55
N LEU A 41 -13.45 9.73 -4.51
CA LEU A 41 -12.89 8.50 -5.06
C LEU A 41 -11.52 8.77 -5.70
N ALA A 42 -11.39 9.87 -6.43
CA ALA A 42 -10.12 10.31 -6.98
C ALA A 42 -9.10 10.66 -5.88
N ALA A 43 -9.51 11.43 -4.86
CA ALA A 43 -8.65 11.78 -3.74
C ALA A 43 -8.19 10.53 -2.95
N ALA A 44 -9.10 9.60 -2.67
CA ALA A 44 -8.80 8.35 -1.98
C ALA A 44 -7.87 7.46 -2.82
N ALA A 45 -8.12 7.33 -4.13
CA ALA A 45 -7.25 6.60 -5.03
C ALA A 45 -5.84 7.21 -5.08
N GLY A 46 -5.74 8.54 -5.18
CA GLY A 46 -4.46 9.25 -5.16
C GLY A 46 -3.70 9.06 -3.84
N ALA A 47 -4.40 9.15 -2.70
CA ALA A 47 -3.80 8.92 -1.39
C ALA A 47 -3.30 7.48 -1.23
N LEU A 48 -4.11 6.48 -1.59
CA LEU A 48 -3.72 5.07 -1.54
C LEU A 48 -2.54 4.78 -2.46
N PHE A 49 -2.54 5.34 -3.68
CA PHE A 49 -1.45 5.21 -4.63
C PHE A 49 -0.15 5.83 -4.09
N GLY A 50 -0.22 7.05 -3.55
CA GLY A 50 0.93 7.72 -2.94
C GLY A 50 1.50 6.95 -1.74
N LEU A 51 0.64 6.44 -0.85
CA LEU A 51 1.04 5.59 0.26
C LEU A 51 1.70 4.28 -0.22
N SER A 52 1.18 3.68 -1.28
CA SER A 52 1.79 2.50 -1.90
C SER A 52 3.19 2.79 -2.43
N LEU A 53 3.38 3.90 -3.14
CA LEU A 53 4.70 4.29 -3.65
C LEU A 53 5.68 4.59 -2.51
N MET A 54 5.22 5.29 -1.48
CA MET A 54 6.04 5.60 -0.30
C MET A 54 6.44 4.32 0.45
N ALA A 55 5.52 3.37 0.60
CA ALA A 55 5.82 2.08 1.21
C ALA A 55 6.86 1.30 0.39
N SER A 56 6.73 1.27 -0.94
CA SER A 56 7.74 0.67 -1.82
C SER A 56 9.09 1.37 -1.67
N ALA A 57 9.14 2.70 -1.63
CA ALA A 57 10.41 3.42 -1.48
C ALA A 57 11.07 3.21 -0.11
N LEU A 58 10.29 3.12 0.97
CA LEU A 58 10.83 3.02 2.33
C LEU A 58 11.16 1.59 2.78
N PHE A 59 10.43 0.59 2.29
CA PHE A 59 10.55 -0.79 2.76
C PHE A 59 11.18 -1.73 1.74
N HIS A 60 11.38 -1.31 0.49
CA HIS A 60 12.11 -2.12 -0.48
C HIS A 60 13.61 -1.98 -0.25
N THR A 61 14.30 -3.09 -0.05
CA THR A 61 15.75 -3.11 0.09
C THR A 61 16.38 -2.65 -1.22
N ASP A 62 17.21 -1.60 -1.15
CA ASP A 62 17.96 -1.14 -2.32
C ASP A 62 19.14 -2.08 -2.55
N ASN A 63 19.11 -2.79 -3.68
CA ASN A 63 20.12 -3.77 -4.07
C ASN A 63 21.03 -3.23 -5.19
N ARG A 64 20.97 -1.93 -5.52
CA ARG A 64 21.70 -1.34 -6.67
C ARG A 64 23.22 -1.49 -6.60
N ASN A 65 23.78 -1.68 -5.41
CA ASN A 65 25.23 -1.87 -5.19
C ASN A 65 25.59 -3.30 -4.74
N ASP A 66 24.61 -4.20 -4.68
CA ASP A 66 24.83 -5.56 -4.24
C ASP A 66 25.10 -6.46 -5.44
N ARG A 67 25.99 -7.44 -5.25
CA ARG A 67 26.25 -8.47 -6.25
C ARG A 67 25.15 -9.52 -6.18
N TYR A 68 24.50 -9.77 -7.31
CA TYR A 68 23.57 -10.89 -7.42
C TYR A 68 24.35 -12.22 -7.48
N ILE A 69 24.02 -13.14 -6.58
CA ILE A 69 24.49 -14.52 -6.58
C ILE A 69 23.33 -15.41 -7.04
N PRO A 70 23.45 -16.08 -8.19
CA PRO A 70 22.41 -16.98 -8.67
C PRO A 70 22.25 -18.17 -7.73
N GLY A 71 21.04 -18.73 -7.71
CA GLY A 71 20.79 -19.99 -7.01
C GLY A 71 21.54 -21.13 -7.70
N GLU A 72 22.30 -21.90 -6.93
CA GLU A 72 23.03 -23.07 -7.41
C GLU A 72 22.40 -24.36 -6.89
N VAL A 73 22.48 -25.42 -7.71
CA VAL A 73 22.07 -26.77 -7.36
C VAL A 73 23.19 -27.42 -6.56
N GLY A 74 22.89 -27.82 -5.32
CA GLY A 74 23.81 -28.54 -4.45
C GLY A 74 24.03 -30.00 -4.89
N PRO A 75 25.06 -30.67 -4.37
CA PRO A 75 25.35 -32.09 -4.64
C PRO A 75 24.21 -33.05 -4.24
N ASP A 76 23.33 -32.60 -3.36
CA ASP A 76 22.13 -33.31 -2.88
C ASP A 76 20.87 -33.01 -3.73
N GLY A 77 21.02 -32.26 -4.83
CA GLY A 77 19.94 -31.87 -5.73
C GLY A 77 19.07 -30.72 -5.22
N ARG A 78 19.39 -30.12 -4.06
CA ARG A 78 18.64 -28.97 -3.53
C ARG A 78 19.08 -27.69 -4.23
N VAL A 79 18.13 -26.84 -4.59
CA VAL A 79 18.41 -25.53 -5.18
C VAL A 79 18.47 -24.49 -4.07
N SER A 80 19.60 -23.81 -3.96
CA SER A 80 19.72 -22.63 -3.11
C SER A 80 18.97 -21.45 -3.74
N ALA A 81 18.32 -20.61 -2.93
CA ALA A 81 17.69 -19.40 -3.45
C ALA A 81 18.77 -18.39 -3.87
N GLY A 82 18.56 -17.72 -5.01
CA GLY A 82 19.38 -16.59 -5.41
C GLY A 82 19.27 -15.47 -4.37
N ARG A 83 20.39 -14.79 -4.13
CA ARG A 83 20.48 -13.73 -3.11
C ARG A 83 21.38 -12.59 -3.57
N PHE A 84 21.18 -11.42 -2.97
CA PHE A 84 22.05 -10.27 -3.14
C PHE A 84 23.01 -10.21 -1.95
N GLU A 85 24.30 -10.04 -2.20
CA GLU A 85 25.32 -9.87 -1.18
C GLU A 85 26.09 -8.55 -1.41
N LYS A 86 26.48 -7.89 -0.31
CA LYS A 86 27.40 -6.75 -0.39
C LYS A 86 28.77 -7.24 -0.88
N PRO A 87 29.44 -6.46 -1.75
CA PRO A 87 30.77 -6.79 -2.25
C PRO A 87 31.85 -6.83 -1.17
#